data_AF-A0A6A4WR19-F1
#
_entry.id   AF-A0A6A4WR19-F1
#
_cell.length_a   1.000
_cell.length_b   1.000
_cell.length_c   1.000
_cell.angle_alpha   90.00
_cell.angle_beta   90.00
_cell.angle_gamma   90.00
#
_symmetry.space_group_name_H-M   'P 1'
#
loop_
_entity.id
_entity.type
_entity.pdbx_description
1 polymer ?
#
loop_
_entity_poly.entity_id
_entity_poly.type
_entity_poly.pdbx_seq_one_letter_code
_entity_poly.pdbx_strand_id
1 'polypeptide(L)'
;MKYVSTSTLAGTECAELDRTVVALALVAVAAARPQEVVEKTLEDFGILRMASSQSDDGRTFQYAYETADPAAQDVSGELKQIGEEAGTVQRGSYSFTAPDENGNPVDITINWVADENGFQPQGDAIPVAPVDPNAEAQAAAYASAPQQFE
;
A
#
# COMPACT_ATOMS: atom_id res chain seq x y z
N MET A 1 -34.94 5.64 -51.46
CA MET A 1 -35.87 6.66 -50.90
C MET A 1 -36.95 5.93 -50.11
N LYS A 2 -37.25 6.40 -48.88
CA LYS A 2 -38.17 5.85 -47.85
C LYS A 2 -37.52 4.75 -46.99
N TYR A 3 -37.56 4.78 -45.66
CA TYR A 3 -38.64 5.20 -44.76
C TYR A 3 -38.15 6.07 -43.58
N VAL A 4 -38.79 7.22 -43.41
CA VAL A 4 -38.94 7.87 -42.09
C VAL A 4 -40.14 7.18 -41.44
N SER A 5 -39.94 6.59 -40.26
CA SER A 5 -41.04 6.08 -39.42
C SER A 5 -40.88 6.66 -38.04
N THR A 6 -41.28 7.92 -37.90
CA THR A 6 -41.58 8.54 -36.62
C THR A 6 -42.82 7.84 -36.08
N SER A 7 -42.64 6.86 -35.19
CA SER A 7 -43.76 6.23 -34.48
C SER A 7 -44.26 7.22 -33.42
N THR A 8 -45.35 7.90 -33.77
CA THR A 8 -46.26 8.60 -32.87
C THR A 8 -46.52 7.78 -31.61
N LEU A 9 -46.02 8.24 -30.46
CA LEU A 9 -46.50 7.80 -29.16
C LEU A 9 -47.90 8.38 -28.98
N ALA A 10 -48.89 7.60 -29.41
CA ALA A 10 -50.31 7.88 -29.19
C ALA A 10 -50.58 7.93 -27.68
N GLY A 11 -51.34 8.93 -27.28
CA GLY A 11 -51.68 9.17 -25.89
C GLY A 11 -52.44 8.00 -25.28
N THR A 12 -51.87 7.47 -24.21
CA THR A 12 -52.60 6.83 -23.12
C THR A 12 -51.91 7.25 -21.82
N GLU A 13 -52.56 8.18 -21.13
CA GLU A 13 -52.65 8.28 -19.67
C GLU A 13 -51.34 8.52 -18.88
N CYS A 14 -51.15 9.77 -18.46
CA CYS A 14 -50.21 10.19 -17.40
C CYS A 14 -50.32 9.36 -16.09
N ALA A 15 -51.38 8.58 -15.93
CA ALA A 15 -51.60 7.69 -14.78
C ALA A 15 -50.87 6.33 -14.85
N GLU A 16 -50.54 5.82 -16.05
CA GLU A 16 -49.80 4.55 -16.21
C GLU A 16 -48.28 4.75 -16.07
N LEU A 17 -47.78 5.92 -16.49
CA LEU A 17 -46.36 6.29 -16.32
C LEU A 17 -46.02 6.42 -14.82
N ASP A 18 -46.91 7.00 -14.02
CA ASP A 18 -46.77 7.14 -12.57
C ASP A 18 -46.67 5.78 -11.87
N ARG A 19 -47.59 4.85 -12.18
CA ARG A 19 -47.56 3.48 -11.63
C ARG A 19 -46.34 2.68 -12.04
N THR A 20 -45.87 2.84 -13.28
CA THR A 20 -44.69 2.12 -13.79
C THR A 20 -43.40 2.66 -13.15
N VAL A 21 -43.30 3.98 -12.96
CA VAL A 21 -42.20 4.61 -12.24
C VAL A 21 -42.20 4.19 -10.77
N VAL A 22 -43.38 4.15 -10.12
CA VAL A 22 -43.52 3.66 -8.74
C VAL A 22 -43.16 2.18 -8.64
N ALA A 23 -43.58 1.34 -9.58
CA ALA A 23 -43.22 -0.08 -9.59
C ALA A 23 -41.71 -0.30 -9.79
N LEU A 24 -41.08 0.43 -10.71
CA LEU A 24 -39.62 0.39 -10.90
C LEU A 24 -38.86 0.92 -9.68
N ALA A 25 -39.35 1.98 -9.04
CA ALA A 25 -38.76 2.50 -7.81
C ALA A 25 -38.86 1.48 -6.66
N LEU A 26 -39.99 0.80 -6.52
CA LEU A 26 -40.17 -0.26 -5.53
C LEU A 26 -39.26 -1.47 -5.80
N VAL A 27 -39.07 -1.85 -7.07
CA VAL A 27 -38.11 -2.90 -7.46
C VAL A 27 -36.67 -2.45 -7.19
N ALA A 28 -36.33 -1.19 -7.46
CA ALA A 28 -35.00 -0.65 -7.15
C ALA A 28 -34.72 -0.61 -5.64
N VAL A 29 -35.72 -0.28 -4.83
CA VAL A 29 -35.62 -0.34 -3.35
C VAL A 29 -35.54 -1.80 -2.87
N ALA A 30 -36.27 -2.73 -3.48
CA ALA A 30 -36.18 -4.16 -3.16
C ALA A 30 -34.85 -4.80 -3.62
N ALA A 31 -34.26 -4.28 -4.70
CA ALA A 31 -32.98 -4.73 -5.26
C ALA A 31 -31.77 -4.01 -4.65
N ALA A 32 -31.99 -2.91 -3.92
CA ALA A 32 -31.00 -2.29 -3.06
C ALA A 32 -30.71 -3.24 -1.89
N ARG A 33 -29.85 -4.22 -2.15
CA ARG A 33 -29.25 -5.02 -1.09
C ARG A 33 -28.53 -4.03 -0.19
N PRO A 34 -28.73 -4.06 1.13
CA PRO A 34 -27.88 -3.29 2.02
C PRO A 34 -26.45 -3.65 1.63
N GLN A 35 -25.65 -2.65 1.23
CA GLN A 35 -24.22 -2.83 1.09
C GLN A 35 -23.77 -3.40 2.43
N GLU A 36 -23.24 -4.61 2.43
CA GLU A 36 -22.64 -5.19 3.63
C GLU A 36 -21.51 -4.23 4.00
N VAL A 37 -21.81 -3.32 4.92
CA VAL A 37 -20.77 -2.63 5.66
C VAL A 37 -20.17 -3.77 6.46
N VAL A 38 -19.07 -4.32 5.94
CA VAL A 38 -18.18 -5.15 6.73
C VAL A 38 -17.66 -4.21 7.80
N GLU A 39 -18.43 -4.11 8.90
CA GLU A 39 -17.99 -3.44 10.11
C GLU A 39 -16.83 -4.26 10.62
N LYS A 40 -15.61 -3.90 10.19
CA LYS A 40 -14.41 -4.51 10.75
C LYS A 40 -14.40 -4.19 12.24
N THR A 41 -14.58 -5.20 13.07
CA THR A 41 -14.60 -5.03 14.53
C THR A 41 -13.18 -5.10 15.08
N LEU A 42 -13.00 -4.82 16.37
CA LEU A 42 -11.70 -4.99 17.03
C LEU A 42 -11.17 -6.44 16.97
N GLU A 43 -12.05 -7.42 16.74
CA GLU A 43 -11.67 -8.82 16.56
C GLU A 43 -10.92 -9.03 15.23
N ASP A 44 -11.24 -8.25 14.19
CA ASP A 44 -10.57 -8.29 12.89
C ASP A 44 -9.18 -7.62 12.90
N PHE A 45 -8.89 -6.79 13.92
CA PHE A 45 -7.60 -6.11 14.08
C PHE A 45 -6.85 -6.53 15.35
N GLY A 46 -7.24 -7.65 15.96
CA GLY A 46 -6.61 -8.15 17.18
C GLY A 46 -5.11 -8.37 17.02
N ILE A 47 -4.34 -8.17 18.09
CA ILE A 47 -2.90 -8.51 18.10
C ILE A 47 -2.78 -10.01 18.36
N LEU A 48 -2.23 -10.75 17.40
CA LEU A 48 -1.97 -12.20 17.50
C LEU A 48 -0.68 -12.48 18.29
N ARG A 49 0.36 -11.67 18.05
CA ARG A 49 1.66 -11.79 18.72
C ARG A 49 2.18 -10.42 19.09
N MET A 50 2.76 -10.32 20.29
CA MET A 50 3.55 -9.17 20.70
C MET A 50 4.71 -9.68 21.56
N ALA A 51 5.93 -9.38 21.13
CA ALA A 51 7.15 -9.71 21.84
C ALA A 51 8.03 -8.46 21.93
N SER A 52 8.63 -8.24 23.09
CA SER A 52 9.59 -7.18 23.31
C SER A 52 10.66 -7.69 24.27
N SER A 53 11.91 -7.45 23.95
CA SER A 53 13.05 -7.79 24.78
C SER A 53 14.11 -6.70 24.66
N GLN A 54 14.83 -6.48 25.75
CA GLN A 54 15.94 -5.55 25.81
C GLN A 54 17.07 -6.23 26.57
N SER A 55 18.30 -6.01 26.14
CA SER A 55 19.46 -6.55 26.84
C SER A 55 19.68 -5.82 28.16
N ASP A 56 20.29 -6.50 29.14
CA ASP A 56 20.53 -5.98 30.49
C ASP A 56 21.39 -4.70 30.47
N ASP A 57 22.30 -4.61 29.49
CA ASP A 57 23.15 -3.43 29.24
C ASP A 57 22.40 -2.26 28.57
N GLY A 58 21.14 -2.44 28.18
CA GLY A 58 20.34 -1.44 27.45
C GLY A 58 20.83 -1.09 26.04
N ARG A 59 21.89 -1.75 25.57
CA ARG A 59 22.51 -1.48 24.26
C ARG A 59 21.78 -2.09 23.08
N THR A 60 21.00 -3.15 23.30
CA THR A 60 20.23 -3.80 22.23
C THR A 60 18.79 -3.96 22.65
N PHE A 61 17.89 -3.83 21.68
CA PHE A 61 16.46 -4.07 21.86
C PHE A 61 15.91 -4.81 20.65
N GLN A 62 14.86 -5.60 20.88
CA GLN A 62 14.10 -6.28 19.85
C GLN A 62 12.62 -6.19 20.18
N TYR A 63 11.80 -5.88 19.19
CA TYR A 63 10.36 -5.96 19.32
C TYR A 63 9.75 -6.52 18.05
N ALA A 64 8.66 -7.24 18.22
CA ALA A 64 7.93 -7.79 17.10
C ALA A 64 6.45 -7.89 17.43
N TYR A 65 5.61 -7.65 16.44
CA TYR A 65 4.16 -7.80 16.57
C TYR A 65 3.55 -8.39 15.31
N GLU A 66 2.38 -8.98 15.48
CA GLU A 66 1.57 -9.59 14.42
C GLU A 66 0.11 -9.30 14.71
N THR A 67 -0.62 -8.81 13.71
CA THR A 67 -2.04 -8.49 13.81
C THR A 67 -2.91 -9.49 13.05
N ALA A 68 -4.21 -9.49 13.35
CA ALA A 68 -5.21 -10.36 12.72
C ALA A 68 -5.49 -9.97 11.27
N ASP A 69 -5.43 -8.67 10.96
CA ASP A 69 -5.13 -8.22 9.61
C ASP A 69 -3.65 -8.61 9.37
N PRO A 70 -3.32 -9.41 8.34
CA PRO A 70 -2.04 -10.11 8.15
C PRO A 70 -0.85 -9.16 7.94
N ALA A 71 -0.56 -8.38 8.97
CA ALA A 71 0.52 -7.44 9.08
C ALA A 71 1.40 -7.86 10.24
N ALA A 72 2.68 -8.03 9.95
CA ALA A 72 3.67 -8.44 10.92
C ALA A 72 4.91 -7.55 10.79
N GLN A 73 5.47 -7.14 11.92
CA GLN A 73 6.70 -6.38 11.98
C GLN A 73 7.67 -7.03 12.96
N ASP A 74 8.93 -7.08 12.58
CA ASP A 74 10.04 -7.48 13.44
C ASP A 74 11.14 -6.42 13.35
N VAL A 75 11.63 -5.96 14.49
CA VAL A 75 12.64 -4.90 14.59
C VAL A 75 13.66 -5.25 15.65
N SER A 76 14.91 -5.04 15.30
CA SER A 76 16.07 -5.14 16.16
C SER A 76 16.89 -3.85 16.09
N GLY A 77 17.39 -3.40 17.23
CA GLY A 77 18.24 -2.22 17.31
C GLY A 77 19.43 -2.44 18.22
N GLU A 78 20.55 -1.81 17.87
CA GLU A 78 21.80 -1.84 18.61
C GLU A 78 22.41 -0.44 18.67
N LEU A 79 22.90 -0.08 19.86
CA LEU A 79 23.70 1.12 20.09
C LEU A 79 25.13 0.85 19.65
N LYS A 80 25.58 1.54 18.60
CA LYS A 80 26.92 1.41 18.03
C LYS A 80 27.68 2.73 18.12
N GLN A 81 29.00 2.64 18.25
CA GLN A 81 29.86 3.81 18.16
C GLN A 81 30.13 4.14 16.68
N ILE A 82 29.81 5.37 16.29
CA ILE A 82 29.78 5.90 14.94
C ILE A 82 30.79 7.05 14.91
N GLY A 83 32.05 6.73 14.62
CA GLY A 83 33.15 7.69 14.77
C GLY A 83 33.34 8.14 16.22
N GLU A 84 33.26 9.44 16.47
CA GLU A 84 33.34 10.04 17.82
C GLU A 84 31.97 10.13 18.54
N GLU A 85 30.87 9.87 17.84
CA GLU A 85 29.51 9.92 18.41
C GLU A 85 28.91 8.52 18.64
N ALA A 86 27.92 8.44 19.52
CA ALA A 86 27.11 7.24 19.70
C ALA A 86 25.88 7.32 18.78
N GLY A 87 25.65 6.28 17.98
CA GLY A 87 24.49 6.18 17.09
C GLY A 87 23.73 4.87 17.30
N THR A 88 22.45 4.85 16.93
CA THR A 88 21.62 3.66 17.01
C THR A 88 21.41 3.11 15.61
N VAL A 89 21.82 1.86 15.37
CA VAL A 89 21.51 1.14 14.14
C VAL A 89 20.27 0.30 14.39
N GLN A 90 19.26 0.45 13.54
CA GLN A 90 18.03 -0.35 13.60
C GLN A 90 17.84 -1.12 12.30
N ARG A 91 17.34 -2.34 12.41
CA ARG A 91 17.05 -3.20 11.27
C ARG A 91 15.76 -3.93 11.54
N GLY A 92 14.97 -4.14 10.50
CA GLY A 92 13.73 -4.86 10.66
C GLY A 92 13.13 -5.29 9.34
N SER A 93 11.99 -5.94 9.47
CA SER A 93 11.13 -6.32 8.36
C SER A 93 9.70 -5.96 8.70
N TYR A 94 8.95 -5.47 7.72
CA TYR A 94 7.49 -5.38 7.81
C TYR A 94 6.87 -6.18 6.67
N SER A 95 5.81 -6.89 6.99
CA SER A 95 5.03 -7.72 6.08
C SER A 95 3.58 -7.32 6.15
N PHE A 96 2.90 -7.25 5.00
CA PHE A 96 1.49 -6.92 4.90
C PHE A 96 0.92 -7.48 3.60
N THR A 97 -0.38 -7.77 3.59
CA THR A 97 -1.08 -8.19 2.37
C THR A 97 -1.70 -6.99 1.67
N ALA A 98 -1.43 -6.83 0.38
CA ALA A 98 -2.02 -5.79 -0.47
C ALA A 98 -2.58 -6.40 -1.77
N PRO A 99 -3.62 -5.80 -2.37
CA PRO A 99 -4.12 -6.26 -3.66
C PRO A 99 -3.13 -5.95 -4.80
N ASP A 100 -2.93 -6.91 -5.70
CA ASP A 100 -2.23 -6.71 -6.97
C ASP A 100 -3.07 -5.86 -7.95
N GLU A 101 -2.52 -5.60 -9.14
CA GLU A 101 -3.21 -4.91 -10.24
C GLU A 101 -4.51 -5.59 -10.71
N ASN A 102 -4.69 -6.87 -10.39
CA ASN A 102 -5.87 -7.68 -10.71
C ASN A 102 -6.82 -7.85 -9.51
N GLY A 103 -6.52 -7.26 -8.35
CA GLY A 103 -7.30 -7.35 -7.12
C GLY A 103 -7.05 -8.61 -6.26
N ASN A 104 -6.03 -9.41 -6.56
CA ASN A 104 -5.67 -10.58 -5.76
C ASN A 104 -4.81 -10.17 -4.55
N PRO A 105 -5.03 -10.74 -3.36
CA PRO A 105 -4.16 -10.49 -2.21
C PRO A 105 -2.75 -11.04 -2.46
N VAL A 106 -1.74 -10.20 -2.27
CA VAL A 106 -0.32 -10.54 -2.37
C VAL A 106 0.38 -10.13 -1.07
N ASP A 107 1.13 -11.07 -0.50
CA ASP A 107 1.96 -10.82 0.67
C ASP A 107 3.23 -10.08 0.27
N ILE A 108 3.40 -8.88 0.79
CA ILE A 108 4.56 -8.02 0.56
C ILE A 108 5.42 -8.06 1.82
N THR A 109 6.70 -8.38 1.67
CA THR A 109 7.70 -8.27 2.75
C THR A 109 8.76 -7.27 2.35
N ILE A 110 9.04 -6.32 3.25
CA ILE A 110 10.06 -5.30 3.05
C ILE A 110 11.02 -5.35 4.23
N ASN A 111 12.30 -5.54 3.91
CA ASN A 111 13.41 -5.47 4.84
C ASN A 111 13.99 -4.06 4.83
N TRP A 112 14.49 -3.58 5.96
CA TRP A 112 15.06 -2.25 6.02
C TRP A 112 16.21 -2.18 7.02
N VAL A 113 17.13 -1.26 6.74
CA VAL A 113 18.25 -0.90 7.61
C VAL A 113 18.24 0.61 7.80
N ALA A 114 18.27 1.06 9.04
CA ALA A 114 18.45 2.45 9.43
C ALA A 114 19.81 2.58 10.13
N ASP A 115 20.77 3.19 9.45
CA ASP A 115 22.12 3.46 9.97
C ASP A 115 22.56 4.91 9.65
N GLU A 116 23.85 5.20 9.81
CA GLU A 116 24.50 6.47 9.45
C GLU A 116 24.12 7.02 8.08
N ASN A 117 23.87 6.13 7.12
CA ASN A 117 23.57 6.46 5.75
C ASN A 117 22.05 6.65 5.51
N GLY A 118 21.26 6.67 6.59
CA GLY A 118 19.81 6.85 6.56
C GLY A 118 19.03 5.54 6.48
N PHE A 119 17.76 5.65 6.07
CA PHE A 119 16.83 4.54 5.94
C PHE A 119 16.93 3.91 4.54
N GLN A 120 17.29 2.63 4.49
CA GLN A 120 17.50 1.85 3.28
C GLN A 120 16.54 0.66 3.25
N PRO A 121 15.35 0.81 2.63
CA PRO A 121 14.41 -0.29 2.50
C PRO A 121 14.70 -1.11 1.23
N GLN A 122 14.44 -2.41 1.31
CA GLN A 122 14.69 -3.42 0.29
C GLN A 122 13.48 -4.35 0.24
N GLY A 123 12.88 -4.51 -0.94
CA GLY A 123 11.78 -5.44 -1.16
C GLY A 123 11.24 -5.34 -2.57
N ASP A 124 10.58 -6.40 -3.05
CA ASP A 124 10.08 -6.49 -4.43
C ASP A 124 8.99 -5.47 -4.74
N ALA A 125 8.30 -4.97 -3.71
CA ALA A 125 7.29 -3.93 -3.82
C ALA A 125 7.86 -2.50 -3.85
N ILE A 126 9.17 -2.33 -3.71
CA ILE A 126 9.80 -1.01 -3.78
C ILE A 126 10.13 -0.69 -5.24
N PRO A 127 9.63 0.44 -5.78
CA PRO A 127 9.94 0.84 -7.13
C PRO A 127 11.45 1.00 -7.29
N VAL A 128 12.07 0.13 -8.09
CA VAL A 128 13.47 0.28 -8.48
C VAL A 128 13.53 1.34 -9.58
N ALA A 129 14.34 2.38 -9.37
CA ALA A 129 14.57 3.38 -10.39
C ALA A 129 15.12 2.70 -11.66
N PRO A 130 14.64 3.07 -12.86
CA PRO A 130 15.16 2.49 -14.09
C PRO A 130 16.67 2.77 -14.20
N VAL A 131 17.46 1.75 -14.51
CA VAL A 131 18.89 1.91 -14.78
C VAL A 131 19.04 2.77 -16.03
N ASP A 132 19.66 3.95 -15.91
CA ASP A 132 20.04 4.75 -17.07
C ASP A 132 21.16 4.01 -17.83
N PRO A 133 20.94 3.59 -19.09
CA PRO A 133 21.94 2.88 -19.88
C PRO A 133 23.22 3.69 -20.10
N ASN A 134 23.19 5.01 -19.86
CA ASN A 134 24.35 5.89 -20.01
C ASN A 134 25.04 6.22 -18.67
N ALA A 135 24.61 5.63 -17.54
CA ALA A 135 25.15 5.97 -16.21
C ALA A 135 26.68 5.78 -16.12
N GLU A 136 27.21 4.67 -16.68
CA GLU A 136 28.65 4.40 -16.69
C GLU A 136 29.42 5.38 -17.60
N ALA A 137 28.85 5.73 -18.75
CA ALA A 137 29.44 6.69 -19.68
C ALA A 137 29.49 8.11 -19.09
N GLN A 138 28.44 8.52 -18.38
CA GLN A 138 28.38 9.79 -17.66
C GLN A 138 29.38 9.82 -16.49
N ALA A 139 29.51 8.73 -15.73
CA ALA A 139 30.50 8.61 -14.65
C ALA A 139 31.94 8.67 -15.18
N ALA A 140 32.23 8.00 -16.31
CA ALA A 140 33.52 8.06 -16.96
C ALA A 140 33.83 9.45 -17.53
N ALA A 141 32.83 10.13 -18.12
CA ALA A 141 32.97 11.51 -18.61
C ALA A 141 33.25 12.50 -17.47
N TYR A 142 32.62 12.33 -16.30
CA TYR A 142 32.87 13.17 -15.13
C TYR A 142 34.25 12.90 -14.50
N ALA A 143 34.68 11.63 -14.42
CA ALA A 143 35.99 11.26 -13.90
C ALA A 143 37.15 11.71 -14.83
N SER A 144 36.88 11.81 -16.14
CA SER A 144 37.83 12.28 -17.14
C SER A 144 37.71 13.78 -17.44
N ALA A 145 36.72 14.47 -16.87
CA ALA A 145 36.59 15.92 -16.97
C ALA A 145 37.74 16.59 -16.20
N PRO A 146 38.42 17.58 -16.80
CA PRO A 146 39.43 18.34 -16.08
C PRO A 146 38.76 19.01 -14.88
N GLN A 147 39.17 18.62 -13.67
CA GLN A 147 38.74 19.28 -12.43
C GLN A 147 39.17 20.74 -12.53
N GLN A 148 38.23 21.62 -12.88
CA GLN A 148 38.46 23.06 -12.91
C GLN A 148 38.51 23.52 -11.46
N PHE A 149 39.72 23.51 -10.88
CA PHE A 149 40.02 24.20 -9.64
C PHE A 149 40.30 25.66 -10.01
N GLU A 150 39.36 26.57 -9.74
CA GLU A 150 39.62 28.01 -9.65
C GLU A 150 39.91 28.39 -8.19
#